data_AF-A0A7C3K1S9-F1
#
_entry.id   AF-A0A7C3K1S9-F1
#
_cell.length_a   1.000
_cell.length_b   1.000
_cell.length_c   1.000
_cell.angle_alpha   90.00
_cell.angle_beta   90.00
_cell.angle_gamma   90.00
#
_symmetry.space_group_name_H-M   'P 1'
#
loop_
_entity.id
_entity.type
_entity.pdbx_description
1 polymer ?
#
loop_
_entity_poly.entity_id
_entity_poly.type
_entity_poly.pdbx_seq_one_letter_code
_entity_poly.pdbx_strand_id
1 'polypeptide(L)'
;MGEDGRTHPFFFKEMDSWTHIPQLLLSGITVGAIYALVALSFVTIARASQIINFAQGEFVMLGGVLTFFLLKNLTASYPLAASMAVGMVVLIGFLMYLSVVYPLRKAPMLIPLIATLGASIFLSNTSGFLFGTLPKALPPFSGQQPFQFSGVSITPQSLWVLGATLL
;
A
#
# COMPACT_ATOMS: atom_id res chain seq x y z
N MET A 1 -19.09 -20.08 55.44
CA MET A 1 -18.43 -21.40 55.43
C MET A 1 -18.93 -22.11 54.18
N GLY A 2 -18.03 -22.45 53.27
CA GLY A 2 -18.34 -22.98 51.93
C GLY A 2 -18.45 -21.89 50.86
N GLU A 3 -17.72 -21.87 49.75
CA GLU A 3 -16.37 -22.30 49.41
C GLU A 3 -16.04 -21.60 48.09
N ASP A 4 -14.75 -21.32 47.90
CA ASP A 4 -14.15 -20.77 46.70
C ASP A 4 -14.35 -21.69 45.49
N GLY A 5 -14.43 -21.09 44.31
CA GLY A 5 -14.61 -21.80 43.04
C GLY A 5 -14.62 -20.91 41.81
N ARG A 6 -14.20 -19.63 41.93
CA ARG A 6 -13.87 -18.81 40.75
C ARG A 6 -12.41 -19.00 40.41
N THR A 7 -12.02 -20.23 40.08
CA THR A 7 -10.73 -20.51 39.46
C THR A 7 -10.82 -20.12 37.98
N HIS A 8 -10.20 -18.98 37.70
CA HIS A 8 -9.87 -18.46 36.39
C HIS A 8 -9.45 -19.55 35.37
N PRO A 9 -10.11 -19.68 34.20
CA PRO A 9 -9.50 -20.29 33.04
C PRO A 9 -8.81 -19.23 32.16
N PHE A 10 -8.23 -18.18 32.77
CA PHE A 10 -7.41 -17.21 32.03
C PHE A 10 -6.02 -17.76 31.67
N PHE A 11 -5.60 -18.87 32.30
CA PHE A 11 -4.24 -19.43 32.18
C PHE A 11 -4.05 -20.44 31.05
N PHE A 12 -5.09 -20.91 30.35
CA PHE A 12 -4.95 -21.93 29.29
C PHE A 12 -4.99 -21.39 27.85
N LYS A 13 -5.00 -20.07 27.65
CA LYS A 13 -4.69 -19.46 26.34
C LYS A 13 -3.22 -19.09 26.21
N GLU A 14 -2.33 -19.90 26.78
CA GLU A 14 -0.88 -19.69 26.71
C GLU A 14 -0.20 -20.69 25.75
N MET A 15 -0.94 -21.70 25.23
CA MET A 15 -0.33 -22.89 24.63
C MET A 15 -0.37 -23.01 23.10
N ASP A 16 -0.55 -21.91 22.36
CA ASP A 16 -0.27 -21.86 20.92
C ASP A 16 0.75 -20.76 20.58
N SER A 17 1.60 -20.33 21.52
CA SER A 17 2.65 -19.30 21.30
C SER A 17 3.52 -19.60 20.06
N TRP A 18 3.73 -20.88 19.77
CA TRP A 18 4.43 -21.37 18.58
C TRP A 18 3.71 -21.09 17.26
N THR A 19 2.39 -20.89 17.24
CA THR A 19 1.61 -20.52 16.03
C THR A 19 1.66 -19.02 15.74
N HIS A 20 1.96 -18.19 16.74
CA HIS A 20 2.12 -16.75 16.53
C HIS A 20 3.38 -16.42 15.74
N ILE A 21 4.45 -17.19 15.90
CA ILE A 21 5.69 -17.00 15.15
C ILE A 21 5.45 -17.11 13.62
N PRO A 22 4.90 -18.22 13.08
CA PRO A 22 4.64 -18.33 11.65
C PRO A 22 3.58 -17.32 11.16
N GLN A 23 2.60 -16.95 12.00
CA GLN A 23 1.65 -15.89 11.66
C GLN A 23 2.34 -14.53 11.52
N LEU A 24 3.22 -14.17 12.45
CA LEU A 24 4.00 -12.93 12.43
C LEU A 24 4.98 -12.92 11.25
N LEU A 25 5.61 -14.05 10.94
CA LEU A 25 6.46 -14.19 9.76
C LEU A 25 5.66 -13.97 8.47
N LEU A 26 4.49 -14.60 8.32
CA LEU A 26 3.64 -14.42 7.14
C LEU A 26 3.17 -12.97 6.98
N SER A 27 2.71 -12.36 8.07
CA SER A 27 2.31 -10.95 8.08
C SER A 27 3.49 -10.04 7.75
N GLY A 28 4.66 -10.31 8.32
CA GLY A 28 5.90 -9.57 8.10
C GLY A 28 6.38 -9.67 6.65
N ILE A 29 6.35 -10.87 6.06
CA ILE A 29 6.70 -11.08 4.65
C ILE A 29 5.68 -10.37 3.74
N THR A 30 4.39 -10.43 4.05
CA THR A 30 3.35 -9.73 3.26
C THR A 30 3.58 -8.21 3.26
N VAL A 31 3.77 -7.61 4.44
CA VAL A 31 4.02 -6.16 4.55
C VAL A 31 5.38 -5.79 3.96
N GLY A 32 6.40 -6.61 4.19
CA GLY A 32 7.73 -6.47 3.62
C GLY A 32 7.71 -6.50 2.09
N ALA A 33 6.90 -7.35 1.48
CA ALA A 33 6.72 -7.43 0.02
C ALA A 33 6.14 -6.13 -0.56
N ILE A 34 5.14 -5.53 0.13
CA ILE A 34 4.59 -4.22 -0.26
C ILE A 34 5.68 -3.14 -0.20
N TYR A 35 6.42 -3.07 0.92
CA TYR A 35 7.51 -2.10 1.04
C TYR A 35 8.66 -2.36 0.06
N ALA A 36 8.95 -3.61 -0.26
CA ALA A 36 9.94 -3.98 -1.27
C ALA A 36 9.54 -3.48 -2.66
N LEU A 37 8.27 -3.63 -3.05
CA LEU A 37 7.75 -3.06 -4.31
C LEU A 37 7.85 -1.53 -4.35
N VAL A 38 7.48 -0.87 -3.25
CA VAL A 38 7.59 0.59 -3.15
C VAL A 38 9.06 1.02 -3.25
N ALA A 39 9.96 0.37 -2.52
CA ALA A 39 11.39 0.65 -2.57
C ALA A 39 11.98 0.39 -3.98
N LEU A 40 11.60 -0.70 -4.63
CA LEU A 40 12.01 -1.03 -6.00
C LEU A 40 11.59 0.07 -6.98
N SER A 41 10.35 0.58 -6.87
CA SER A 41 9.89 1.69 -7.70
C SER A 41 10.72 2.95 -7.50
N PHE A 42 11.04 3.29 -6.23
CA PHE A 42 11.83 4.47 -5.89
C PHE A 42 13.26 4.35 -6.43
N VAL A 43 13.92 3.21 -6.21
CA VAL A 43 15.27 2.94 -6.70
C VAL A 43 15.31 2.97 -8.23
N THR A 44 14.33 2.36 -8.90
CA THR A 44 14.28 2.32 -10.37
C THR A 44 14.20 3.73 -10.95
N ILE A 45 13.34 4.60 -10.40
CA ILE A 45 13.21 5.99 -10.85
C ILE A 45 14.48 6.79 -10.54
N ALA A 46 15.01 6.67 -9.32
CA ALA A 46 16.21 7.40 -8.92
C ALA A 46 17.42 7.02 -9.79
N ARG A 47 17.57 5.73 -10.12
CA ARG A 47 18.65 5.24 -10.99
C ARG A 47 18.46 5.64 -12.45
N ALA A 48 17.24 5.55 -12.98
CA ALA A 48 16.96 5.89 -14.37
C ALA A 48 17.03 7.40 -14.65
N SER A 49 16.53 8.23 -13.72
CA SER A 49 16.45 9.68 -13.91
C SER A 49 17.63 10.46 -13.32
N GLN A 50 18.42 9.84 -12.43
CA GLN A 50 19.41 10.53 -11.58
C GLN A 50 18.81 11.67 -10.74
N ILE A 51 17.49 11.67 -10.56
CA ILE A 51 16.73 12.66 -9.80
C ILE A 51 16.01 11.93 -8.66
N ILE A 52 16.14 12.47 -7.45
CA ILE A 52 15.33 12.01 -6.31
C ILE A 52 13.95 12.64 -6.42
N ASN A 53 12.94 11.80 -6.66
CA ASN A 53 11.55 12.21 -6.73
C ASN A 53 10.85 12.02 -5.38
N PHE A 54 10.59 13.12 -4.67
CA PHE A 54 9.90 13.08 -3.38
C PHE A 54 8.38 12.85 -3.49
N ALA A 55 7.79 12.97 -4.67
CA ALA A 55 6.37 12.70 -4.90
C ALA A 55 6.07 11.19 -5.02
N GLN A 56 7.06 10.31 -4.88
CA GLN A 56 6.87 8.86 -5.08
C GLN A 56 5.79 8.25 -4.17
N GLY A 57 5.74 8.67 -2.92
CA GLY A 57 4.73 8.21 -1.97
C GLY A 57 3.30 8.58 -2.39
N GLU A 58 3.13 9.74 -3.05
CA GLU A 58 1.83 10.21 -3.52
C GLU A 58 1.30 9.34 -4.66
N PHE A 59 2.16 8.80 -5.53
CA PHE A 59 1.71 7.86 -6.57
C PHE A 59 1.20 6.54 -5.98
N VAL A 60 1.84 6.05 -4.91
CA VAL A 60 1.38 4.86 -4.18
C VAL A 60 0.02 5.12 -3.53
N MET A 61 -0.14 6.27 -2.87
CA MET A 61 -1.41 6.70 -2.29
C MET A 61 -2.50 6.82 -3.35
N LEU A 62 -2.24 7.54 -4.45
CA LEU A 62 -3.20 7.75 -5.53
C LEU A 62 -3.65 6.43 -6.14
N GLY A 63 -2.75 5.45 -6.31
CA GLY A 63 -3.13 4.11 -6.78
C GLY A 63 -4.21 3.46 -5.91
N GLY A 64 -4.03 3.52 -4.58
CA GLY A 64 -5.01 2.97 -3.62
C GLY A 64 -6.32 3.76 -3.59
N VAL A 65 -6.23 5.09 -3.48
CA VAL A 65 -7.41 5.96 -3.35
C VAL A 65 -8.25 5.96 -4.63
N LEU A 66 -7.62 6.06 -5.81
CA LEU A 66 -8.34 6.01 -7.08
C LEU A 66 -9.02 4.64 -7.28
N THR A 67 -8.35 3.54 -6.93
CA THR A 67 -8.97 2.20 -6.96
C THR A 67 -10.20 2.16 -6.05
N PHE A 68 -10.12 2.71 -4.83
CA PHE A 68 -11.24 2.76 -3.90
C PHE A 68 -12.42 3.57 -4.44
N PHE A 69 -12.16 4.75 -5.00
CA PHE A 69 -13.19 5.61 -5.56
C PHE A 69 -13.86 5.00 -6.79
N LEU A 70 -13.09 4.35 -7.67
CA LEU A 70 -13.62 3.67 -8.85
C LEU A 70 -14.51 2.48 -8.45
N LEU A 71 -14.08 1.68 -7.47
CA LEU A 71 -14.88 0.59 -6.92
C LEU A 71 -16.21 1.08 -6.33
N LYS A 72 -16.15 2.14 -5.51
CA LYS A 72 -17.32 2.64 -4.79
C LYS A 72 -18.33 3.32 -5.71
N ASN A 73 -17.86 4.12 -6.68
CA ASN A 73 -18.75 5.00 -7.45
C ASN A 73 -19.14 4.45 -8.82
N LEU A 74 -18.29 3.65 -9.47
CA LEU A 74 -18.56 3.11 -10.81
C LEU A 74 -19.07 1.66 -10.80
N THR A 75 -19.17 1.03 -9.62
CA THR A 75 -19.52 -0.40 -9.48
C THR A 75 -18.67 -1.30 -10.38
N ALA A 76 -17.42 -0.88 -10.64
CA ALA A 76 -16.51 -1.60 -11.51
C ALA A 76 -16.01 -2.88 -10.83
N SER A 77 -15.66 -3.90 -11.63
CA SER A 77 -14.95 -5.06 -11.10
C SER A 77 -13.58 -4.63 -10.57
N TYR A 78 -13.09 -5.30 -9.52
CA TYR A 78 -11.84 -4.92 -8.87
C TYR A 78 -10.63 -4.87 -9.83
N PRO A 79 -10.40 -5.84 -10.75
CA PRO A 79 -9.31 -5.75 -11.70
C PRO A 79 -9.43 -4.52 -12.60
N LEU A 80 -10.64 -4.24 -13.08
CA LEU A 80 -10.90 -3.10 -13.96
C LEU A 80 -10.65 -1.77 -13.23
N ALA A 81 -11.14 -1.63 -12.00
CA ALA A 81 -10.90 -0.46 -11.17
C ALA A 81 -9.40 -0.23 -10.91
N ALA A 82 -8.66 -1.31 -10.58
CA ALA A 82 -7.21 -1.24 -10.37
C ALA A 82 -6.46 -0.86 -11.65
N SER A 83 -6.79 -1.45 -12.80
CA SER A 83 -6.17 -1.11 -14.09
C SER A 83 -6.45 0.33 -14.50
N MET A 84 -7.69 0.82 -14.32
CA MET A 84 -8.04 2.21 -14.57
C MET A 84 -7.30 3.16 -13.63
N ALA A 85 -7.18 2.84 -12.35
CA ALA A 85 -6.39 3.61 -11.39
C ALA A 85 -4.92 3.68 -11.80
N VAL A 86 -4.31 2.56 -12.21
CA VAL A 86 -2.95 2.54 -12.76
C VAL A 86 -2.82 3.47 -13.97
N GLY A 87 -3.76 3.41 -14.91
CA GLY A 87 -3.79 4.30 -16.08
C GLY A 87 -3.86 5.79 -15.69
N MET A 88 -4.69 6.14 -14.71
CA MET A 88 -4.77 7.50 -14.18
C MET A 88 -3.48 7.94 -13.48
N VAL A 89 -2.86 7.07 -12.66
CA VAL A 89 -1.59 7.36 -11.99
C VAL A 89 -0.46 7.54 -13.01
N VAL A 90 -0.40 6.71 -14.05
CA VAL A 90 0.56 6.85 -15.15
C VAL A 90 0.36 8.20 -15.85
N LEU A 91 -0.87 8.61 -16.13
CA LEU A 91 -1.16 9.91 -16.72
C LEU A 91 -0.71 11.06 -15.82
N ILE A 92 -1.03 11.02 -14.52
CA ILE A 92 -0.60 12.04 -13.54
C ILE A 92 0.93 12.09 -13.46
N GLY A 93 1.59 10.93 -13.40
CA GLY A 93 3.05 10.82 -13.38
C GLY A 93 3.69 11.38 -14.66
N PHE A 94 3.09 11.12 -15.82
CA PHE A 94 3.53 11.66 -17.10
C PHE A 94 3.38 13.19 -17.16
N LEU A 95 2.25 13.73 -16.68
CA LEU A 95 2.03 15.19 -16.58
C LEU A 95 3.03 15.83 -15.63
N MET A 96 3.29 15.21 -14.47
CA MET A 96 4.31 15.69 -13.52
C MET A 96 5.70 15.65 -14.15
N TYR A 97 6.03 14.58 -14.87
CA TYR A 97 7.29 14.50 -15.60
C TYR A 97 7.45 15.64 -16.60
N LEU A 98 6.44 15.90 -17.43
CA LEU A 98 6.53 16.93 -18.47
C LEU A 98 6.56 18.36 -17.90
N SER A 99 5.80 18.62 -16.85
CA SER A 99 5.65 19.96 -16.27
C SER A 99 6.72 20.32 -15.22
N VAL A 100 7.20 19.34 -14.46
CA VAL A 100 8.12 19.58 -13.32
C VAL A 100 9.51 19.04 -13.62
N VAL A 101 9.64 17.77 -14.00
CA VAL A 101 10.94 17.09 -14.08
C VAL A 101 11.69 17.43 -15.38
N TYR A 102 11.01 17.36 -16.52
CA TYR A 102 11.58 17.55 -17.84
C TYR A 102 12.24 18.93 -18.03
N PRO A 103 11.63 20.06 -17.58
CA PRO A 103 12.26 21.37 -17.69
C PRO A 103 13.50 21.50 -16.81
N LEU A 104 13.54 20.79 -15.68
CA LEU A 104 14.58 20.90 -14.66
C LEU A 104 15.71 19.87 -14.82
N ARG A 105 15.68 19.01 -15.84
CA ARG A 105 16.65 17.92 -16.04
C ARG A 105 18.12 18.35 -16.18
N LYS A 106 18.37 19.61 -16.55
CA LYS A 106 19.73 20.18 -16.67
C LYS A 106 20.17 20.96 -15.42
N ALA A 107 19.26 21.13 -14.47
CA ALA A 107 19.54 21.86 -13.25
C ALA A 107 20.32 21.00 -12.24
N PRO A 108 21.02 21.61 -11.27
CA PRO A 108 21.62 20.88 -10.16
C PRO A 108 20.57 20.05 -9.40
N MET A 109 20.96 18.88 -8.89
CA MET A 109 20.09 17.88 -8.28
C MET A 109 19.14 18.43 -7.20
N LEU A 110 19.57 19.44 -6.45
CA LEU A 110 18.76 20.09 -5.41
C LEU A 110 17.49 20.75 -5.97
N ILE A 111 17.52 21.27 -7.20
CA ILE A 111 16.40 22.01 -7.79
C ILE A 111 15.23 21.07 -8.14
N PRO A 112 15.41 19.98 -8.91
CA PRO A 112 14.35 18.97 -9.11
C PRO A 112 13.85 18.35 -7.82
N LEU A 113 14.72 18.18 -6.82
CA LEU A 113 14.35 17.66 -5.50
C LEU A 113 13.32 18.57 -4.83
N ILE A 114 13.61 19.86 -4.71
CA ILE A 114 12.68 20.84 -4.13
C ILE A 114 11.40 20.95 -4.96
N ALA A 115 11.50 20.90 -6.30
CA ALA A 115 10.35 20.95 -7.17
C ALA A 115 9.41 19.74 -6.98
N THR A 116 9.97 18.53 -6.83
CA THR A 116 9.17 17.33 -6.55
C THR A 116 8.60 17.29 -5.14
N LEU A 117 9.26 17.91 -4.15
CA LEU A 117 8.65 18.17 -2.83
C LEU A 117 7.42 19.07 -2.96
N GLY A 118 7.51 20.16 -3.73
CA GLY A 118 6.38 21.03 -4.01
C GLY A 118 5.24 20.30 -4.72
N ALA A 119 5.56 19.48 -5.72
CA ALA A 119 4.59 18.64 -6.41
C ALA A 119 3.94 17.60 -5.47
N SER A 120 4.71 17.02 -4.55
CA SER A 120 4.21 16.09 -3.54
C SER A 120 3.16 16.74 -2.64
N ILE A 121 3.47 17.93 -2.10
CA ILE A 121 2.54 18.71 -1.29
C ILE A 121 1.27 19.05 -2.09
N PHE A 122 1.43 19.47 -3.35
CA PHE A 122 0.29 19.78 -4.22
C PHE A 122 -0.62 18.56 -4.45
N LEU A 123 -0.04 17.39 -4.78
CA LEU A 123 -0.78 16.15 -4.98
C LEU A 123 -1.47 15.69 -3.69
N SER A 124 -0.77 15.77 -2.56
CA SER A 124 -1.30 15.38 -1.26
C SER A 124 -2.50 16.24 -0.84
N ASN A 125 -2.39 17.57 -0.98
CA ASN A 125 -3.50 18.49 -0.68
C ASN A 125 -4.66 18.33 -1.65
N THR A 126 -4.38 18.14 -2.94
CA THR A 126 -5.42 17.91 -3.95
C THR A 126 -6.17 16.60 -3.67
N SER A 127 -5.44 15.54 -3.33
CA SER A 127 -6.02 14.26 -2.91
C SER A 127 -6.86 14.41 -1.65
N GLY A 128 -6.35 15.09 -0.62
CA GLY A 128 -7.09 15.35 0.61
C GLY A 128 -8.37 16.17 0.38
N PHE A 129 -8.34 17.13 -0.55
CA PHE A 129 -9.51 17.93 -0.93
C PHE A 129 -10.55 17.10 -1.70
N LEU A 130 -10.13 16.28 -2.67
CA LEU A 130 -11.03 15.50 -3.52
C LEU A 130 -11.59 14.25 -2.82
N PHE A 131 -10.77 13.58 -2.01
CA PHE A 131 -11.03 12.23 -1.51
C PHE A 131 -11.18 12.17 0.02
N GLY A 132 -10.85 13.26 0.71
CA GLY A 132 -10.78 13.34 2.16
C GLY A 132 -9.46 12.80 2.71
N THR A 133 -9.21 13.06 3.99
CA THR A 133 -7.96 12.73 4.70
C THR A 133 -8.04 11.44 5.52
N LEU A 134 -9.24 10.86 5.67
CA LEU A 134 -9.44 9.64 6.45
C LEU A 134 -8.98 8.40 5.66
N PRO A 135 -8.31 7.44 6.32
CA PRO A 135 -7.91 6.17 5.70
C PRO A 135 -9.09 5.46 5.04
N LYS A 136 -8.88 4.93 3.83
CA LYS A 136 -9.87 4.19 3.06
C LYS A 136 -9.43 2.73 2.94
N ALA A 137 -10.24 1.81 3.46
CA ALA A 137 -10.00 0.39 3.32
C ALA A 137 -10.62 -0.13 2.02
N LEU A 138 -9.81 -0.79 1.19
CA LEU A 138 -10.31 -1.51 0.02
C LEU A 138 -10.95 -2.84 0.47
N PRO A 139 -12.10 -3.23 -0.09
CA PRO A 139 -12.64 -4.56 0.12
C PRO A 139 -11.66 -5.59 -0.47
N PRO A 140 -11.45 -6.75 0.16
CA PRO A 140 -10.51 -7.73 -0.36
C PRO A 140 -11.01 -8.36 -1.65
N PHE A 141 -10.06 -8.67 -2.53
CA PHE A 141 -10.32 -9.16 -3.88
C PHE A 141 -11.07 -10.50 -3.94
N SER A 142 -10.69 -11.47 -3.11
CA SER A 142 -11.24 -12.84 -3.12
C SER A 142 -11.98 -13.22 -1.83
N GLY A 143 -12.43 -12.22 -1.06
CA GLY A 143 -13.13 -12.43 0.21
C GLY A 143 -12.25 -12.27 1.46
N GLN A 144 -12.91 -12.13 2.61
CA GLN A 144 -12.28 -11.90 3.92
C GLN A 144 -11.99 -13.17 4.70
N GLN A 145 -12.60 -14.31 4.32
CA GLN A 145 -12.48 -15.55 5.08
C GLN A 145 -11.05 -16.09 4.98
N PRO A 146 -10.29 -16.11 6.10
CA PRO A 146 -8.93 -16.63 6.09
C PRO A 146 -8.96 -18.15 5.94
N PHE A 147 -8.01 -18.68 5.18
CA PHE A 147 -7.73 -20.11 5.19
C PHE A 147 -6.96 -20.42 6.47
N GLN A 148 -7.53 -21.25 7.33
CA GLN A 148 -6.85 -21.73 8.53
C GLN A 148 -6.05 -22.98 8.16
N PHE A 149 -4.72 -22.88 8.23
CA PHE A 149 -3.83 -24.01 8.02
C PHE A 149 -2.94 -24.17 9.26
N SER A 150 -3.12 -25.26 9.99
CA SER A 150 -2.28 -25.62 11.15
C SER A 150 -2.10 -24.49 12.19
N GLY A 151 -3.16 -23.76 12.51
CA GLY A 151 -3.14 -22.64 13.48
C GLY A 151 -2.71 -21.29 12.90
N VAL A 152 -2.33 -21.22 11.62
CA VAL A 152 -1.98 -19.99 10.89
C VAL A 152 -3.18 -19.55 10.04
N SER A 153 -3.54 -18.27 10.13
CA SER A 153 -4.61 -17.65 9.34
C SER A 153 -4.00 -16.95 8.12
N ILE A 154 -4.13 -17.58 6.95
CA ILE A 154 -3.66 -17.04 5.67
C ILE A 154 -4.82 -16.30 5.02
N THR A 155 -4.70 -14.98 4.90
CA THR A 155 -5.69 -14.19 4.16
C THR A 155 -5.44 -14.34 2.65
N PRO A 156 -6.50 -14.47 1.82
CA PRO A 156 -6.33 -14.53 0.36
C PRO A 156 -5.57 -13.33 -0.21
N GLN A 157 -5.70 -12.16 0.43
CA GLN A 157 -5.03 -10.93 0.04
C GLN A 157 -3.50 -11.02 0.18
N SER A 158 -2.98 -11.72 1.19
CA SER A 158 -1.53 -11.97 1.31
C SER A 158 -0.99 -12.74 0.11
N LEU A 159 -1.72 -13.74 -0.39
CA LEU A 159 -1.29 -14.51 -1.57
C LEU A 159 -1.24 -13.65 -2.83
N TRP A 160 -2.22 -12.76 -3.01
CA TRP A 160 -2.22 -11.81 -4.12
C TRP A 160 -1.06 -10.82 -4.05
N VAL A 161 -0.76 -10.29 -2.86
CA VAL A 161 0.38 -9.41 -2.64
C VAL A 161 1.68 -10.12 -3.00
N LEU A 162 1.91 -11.32 -2.46
CA LEU A 162 3.14 -12.07 -2.73
C LEU A 162 3.25 -12.48 -4.19
N GLY A 163 2.16 -12.92 -4.81
CA GLY A 163 2.12 -13.27 -6.22
C GLY A 163 2.41 -12.07 -7.12
N ALA A 164 1.85 -10.89 -6.81
CA ALA A 164 2.11 -9.66 -7.55
C ALA A 164 3.54 -9.13 -7.34
N THR A 165 4.16 -9.37 -6.18
CA THR A 165 5.56 -8.98 -5.93
C THR A 165 6.56 -9.84 -6.69
N LEU A 166 6.21 -11.10 -6.99
CA LEU A 166 7.11 -12.03 -7.67
C LEU A 166 7.07 -11.91 -9.22
N LEU A 167 6.01 -11.29 -9.76
CA LEU A 167 5.82 -10.97 -11.17
C LEU A 167 6.70 -9.79 -11.62
#